data_AF-A0AAV1ESR1-F1
#
_entry.id   AF-A0AAV1ESR1-F1
#
_cell.length_a   1.000
_cell.length_b   1.000
_cell.length_c   1.000
_cell.angle_alpha   90.00
_cell.angle_beta   90.00
_cell.angle_gamma   90.00
#
_symmetry.space_group_name_H-M   'P 1'
#
loop_
_entity.id
_entity.type
_entity.pdbx_description
1 polymer ?
#
loop_
_entity_poly.entity_id
_entity_poly.type
_entity_poly.pdbx_seq_one_letter_code
_entity_poly.pdbx_strand_id
1 'polypeptide(L)'
;MAKHNPDGTYSIRSGITLHSSAVKGGEMLLICRVEHLTYSQPYDRSVRLTVQAQSLPPHISAIVIFLGSCVILSLVATLIGVSVSVLRRLYKAPPNVSLITPNIVHANKPTRLQCVIRGETRRALRVKWIQSRTTAGSNDWLESDSLFSGDEDLSHTASLETDGKKHIAVLPVCLSIKEDKNKYQCVVQCRGKTISREVTVQVQVEPTLLQISSIPQIPRVEKRLVLCCRVENFYPPDVDLVWFRSDGEQVRTFPYFGPFSAQNHLYSVWSKMELLMATEDENVCYTCRVYHTSFSERGYKDVSYNINTQGSAPELTYIKCEPNVPLLNKECTLHLFIEDFCPEGVTVTWTKNGEELLSGVFNTPPSLSINGCYSMFSFLKFIPTEEDQGAKFTCKVIHSAQKEPGEERSYVLKALQVPNGC
;
A
#
# COMPACT_ATOMS: atom_id res chain seq x y z
N MET A 1 -0.51 -96.44 -78.39
CA MET A 1 0.63 -97.05 -79.10
C MET A 1 1.91 -96.69 -78.37
N ALA A 2 2.77 -97.67 -78.10
CA ALA A 2 4.07 -97.43 -77.47
C ALA A 2 5.02 -96.75 -78.48
N LYS A 3 5.67 -95.66 -78.06
CA LYS A 3 6.62 -94.91 -78.88
C LYS A 3 8.03 -95.38 -78.55
N HIS A 4 8.78 -95.83 -79.55
CA HIS A 4 10.18 -96.23 -79.38
C HIS A 4 11.07 -95.00 -79.16
N ASN A 5 11.91 -95.05 -78.13
CA ASN A 5 12.82 -93.98 -77.76
C ASN A 5 14.23 -94.24 -78.35
N PRO A 6 15.05 -93.21 -78.56
CA PRO A 6 16.41 -93.35 -79.12
C PRO A 6 17.38 -94.17 -78.25
N ASP A 7 17.08 -94.33 -76.96
CA ASP A 7 17.86 -95.08 -75.97
C ASP A 7 17.51 -96.58 -75.92
N GLY A 8 16.63 -97.05 -76.82
CA GLY A 8 16.18 -98.44 -76.88
C GLY A 8 15.01 -98.78 -75.95
N THR A 9 14.43 -97.81 -75.24
CA THR A 9 13.25 -98.01 -74.39
C THR A 9 11.94 -97.65 -75.11
N TYR A 10 10.79 -97.95 -74.49
CA TYR A 10 9.47 -97.59 -75.02
C TYR A 10 8.71 -96.67 -74.07
N SER A 11 8.15 -95.58 -74.61
CA SER A 11 7.27 -94.65 -73.88
C SER A 11 5.80 -94.94 -74.21
N ILE A 12 4.98 -95.14 -73.18
CA ILE A 12 3.53 -95.24 -73.32
C ILE A 12 2.89 -94.03 -72.63
N ARG A 13 2.01 -93.32 -73.33
CA ARG A 13 1.23 -92.20 -72.78
C ARG A 13 -0.25 -92.57 -72.77
N SER A 14 -0.86 -92.49 -71.59
CA SER A 14 -2.31 -92.53 -71.40
C SER A 14 -2.77 -91.13 -70.99
N GLY A 15 -3.87 -90.65 -71.59
CA GLY A 15 -4.43 -89.33 -71.32
C GLY A 15 -5.94 -89.43 -71.17
N ILE A 16 -6.48 -88.72 -70.19
CA ILE A 16 -7.92 -88.57 -69.95
C ILE A 16 -8.29 -87.10 -70.14
N THR A 17 -9.35 -86.83 -70.90
CA THR A 17 -9.91 -85.49 -71.06
C THR A 17 -11.08 -85.35 -70.09
N LEU A 18 -11.05 -84.32 -69.25
CA LEU A 18 -12.05 -84.10 -68.22
C LEU A 18 -12.83 -82.82 -68.51
N HIS A 19 -14.15 -82.89 -68.40
CA HIS A 19 -15.02 -81.72 -68.52
C HIS A 19 -15.02 -80.96 -67.19
N SER A 20 -15.05 -79.63 -67.23
CA SER A 20 -14.99 -78.77 -66.03
C SER A 20 -16.12 -79.02 -65.03
N SER A 21 -17.22 -79.64 -65.46
CA SER A 21 -18.36 -80.03 -64.61
C SER A 21 -18.12 -81.29 -63.77
N ALA A 22 -17.03 -82.03 -63.97
CA ALA A 22 -16.72 -83.25 -63.22
C ALA A 22 -16.21 -82.97 -61.79
N VAL A 23 -15.71 -81.76 -61.52
CA VAL A 23 -15.19 -81.36 -60.20
C VAL A 23 -16.29 -80.64 -59.42
N LYS A 24 -17.31 -81.37 -58.95
CA LYS A 24 -18.47 -80.81 -58.24
C LYS A 24 -18.26 -80.53 -56.73
N GLY A 25 -17.02 -80.55 -56.23
CA GLY A 25 -16.75 -80.48 -54.80
C GLY A 25 -15.41 -79.87 -54.40
N GLY A 26 -14.86 -78.96 -55.22
CA GLY A 26 -13.65 -78.20 -54.88
C GLY A 26 -12.32 -78.92 -55.12
N GLU A 27 -12.25 -80.24 -54.98
CA GLU A 27 -11.04 -81.03 -55.29
C GLU A 27 -11.38 -82.36 -55.98
N MET A 28 -10.64 -82.71 -57.03
CA MET A 28 -10.68 -84.04 -57.65
C MET A 28 -9.28 -84.67 -57.67
N LEU A 29 -9.17 -85.90 -57.16
CA LEU A 29 -7.93 -86.68 -57.15
C LEU A 29 -7.93 -87.69 -58.30
N LEU A 30 -6.94 -87.59 -59.19
CA LEU A 30 -6.73 -88.55 -60.27
C LEU A 30 -5.55 -89.44 -59.94
N ILE A 31 -5.70 -90.75 -60.09
CA ILE A 31 -4.65 -91.74 -59.86
C ILE A 31 -4.35 -92.46 -61.17
N CYS A 32 -3.09 -92.45 -61.59
CA CYS A 32 -2.57 -93.24 -62.69
C CYS A 32 -1.84 -94.46 -62.12
N ARG A 33 -2.39 -95.65 -62.38
CA ARG A 33 -1.84 -96.95 -61.99
C ARG A 33 -1.20 -97.63 -63.20
N VAL A 34 0.05 -98.06 -63.07
CA VAL A 34 0.81 -98.77 -64.10
C VAL A 34 1.16 -100.17 -63.61
N GLU A 35 0.76 -101.19 -64.37
CA GLU A 35 1.06 -102.59 -64.09
C GLU A 35 1.99 -103.15 -65.18
N HIS A 36 3.11 -103.75 -64.77
CA HIS A 36 4.08 -104.34 -65.68
C HIS A 36 4.77 -105.53 -64.99
N LEU A 37 5.13 -106.56 -65.76
CA LEU A 37 5.64 -107.85 -65.26
C LEU A 37 6.93 -107.74 -64.44
N THR A 38 7.71 -106.66 -64.61
CA THR A 38 8.93 -106.40 -63.81
C THR A 38 8.67 -105.69 -62.48
N TYR A 39 7.45 -105.24 -62.20
CA TYR A 39 7.10 -104.68 -60.90
C TYR A 39 6.43 -105.73 -60.02
N SER A 40 6.87 -105.85 -58.77
CA SER A 40 6.25 -106.74 -57.77
C SER A 40 4.91 -106.20 -57.25
N GLN A 41 4.62 -104.91 -57.44
CA GLN A 41 3.34 -104.26 -57.13
C GLN A 41 3.01 -103.17 -58.17
N PRO A 42 1.72 -102.80 -58.35
CA PRO A 42 1.31 -101.74 -59.28
C PRO A 42 1.92 -100.39 -58.88
N TYR A 43 2.44 -99.65 -59.86
CA TYR A 43 3.02 -98.33 -59.62
C TYR A 43 1.96 -97.23 -59.76
N ASP A 44 1.65 -96.53 -58.66
CA ASP A 44 0.61 -95.51 -58.59
C ASP A 44 1.20 -94.09 -58.47
N ARG A 45 0.66 -93.14 -59.26
CA ARG A 45 0.92 -91.70 -59.11
C ARG A 45 -0.40 -90.92 -59.10
N SER A 46 -0.53 -89.98 -58.17
CA SER A 46 -1.75 -89.19 -58.01
C SER A 46 -1.52 -87.69 -58.20
N VAL A 47 -2.49 -87.00 -58.81
CA VAL A 47 -2.52 -85.53 -58.96
C VAL A 47 -3.86 -84.97 -58.48
N ARG A 48 -3.84 -83.78 -57.87
CA ARG A 48 -5.03 -83.11 -57.35
C ARG A 48 -5.37 -81.89 -58.21
N LEU A 49 -6.62 -81.77 -58.65
CA LEU A 49 -7.14 -80.67 -59.47
C LEU A 49 -8.12 -79.80 -58.67
N THR A 50 -7.94 -78.49 -58.71
CA THR A 50 -8.81 -77.47 -58.09
C THR A 50 -9.30 -76.47 -59.14
N VAL A 51 -10.50 -75.91 -58.97
CA VAL A 51 -11.07 -74.87 -59.85
C VAL A 51 -11.11 -73.55 -59.08
N GLN A 52 -10.48 -72.49 -59.60
CA GLN A 52 -10.52 -71.14 -59.02
C GLN A 52 -11.50 -70.25 -59.80
N ALA A 53 -12.40 -69.56 -59.09
CA ALA A 53 -13.32 -68.57 -59.65
C ALA A 53 -12.76 -67.13 -59.49
N GLN A 54 -13.08 -66.26 -60.44
CA GLN A 54 -12.49 -64.92 -60.61
C GLN A 54 -13.29 -63.84 -59.82
N SER A 55 -12.63 -63.03 -58.97
CA SER A 55 -13.25 -61.91 -58.23
C SER A 55 -12.82 -60.53 -58.76
N LEU A 56 -13.73 -59.53 -58.68
CA LEU A 56 -13.61 -58.15 -59.19
C LEU A 56 -12.35 -57.34 -58.74
N PRO A 57 -11.95 -56.27 -59.47
CA PRO A 57 -10.62 -55.64 -59.36
C PRO A 57 -10.38 -54.77 -58.10
N PRO A 58 -9.13 -54.67 -57.62
CA PRO A 58 -8.76 -54.17 -56.28
C PRO A 58 -8.74 -52.64 -56.08
N HIS A 59 -8.98 -51.83 -57.12
CA HIS A 59 -8.82 -50.36 -57.02
C HIS A 59 -9.99 -49.65 -56.34
N ILE A 60 -11.22 -50.16 -56.47
CA ILE A 60 -12.42 -49.50 -55.91
C ILE A 60 -12.50 -49.72 -54.38
N SER A 61 -12.16 -50.92 -53.90
CA SER A 61 -12.11 -51.22 -52.47
C SER A 61 -11.04 -50.39 -51.74
N ALA A 62 -9.87 -50.20 -52.34
CA ALA A 62 -8.80 -49.39 -51.77
C ALA A 62 -9.19 -47.91 -51.62
N ILE A 63 -9.89 -47.32 -52.59
CA ILE A 63 -10.33 -45.91 -52.55
C ILE A 63 -11.41 -45.72 -51.47
N VAL A 64 -12.37 -46.64 -51.35
CA VAL A 64 -13.42 -46.56 -50.32
C VAL A 64 -12.83 -46.68 -48.91
N ILE A 65 -11.83 -47.57 -48.72
CA ILE A 65 -11.13 -47.70 -47.43
C ILE A 65 -10.32 -46.44 -47.11
N PHE A 66 -9.62 -45.87 -48.10
CA PHE A 66 -8.83 -44.65 -47.91
C PHE A 66 -9.72 -43.45 -47.55
N LEU A 67 -10.80 -43.21 -48.29
CA LEU A 67 -11.75 -42.14 -47.99
C LEU A 67 -12.44 -42.35 -46.65
N GLY A 68 -12.83 -43.59 -46.32
CA GLY A 68 -13.38 -43.93 -45.00
C GLY A 68 -12.38 -43.64 -43.87
N SER A 69 -11.11 -44.00 -44.05
CA SER A 69 -10.05 -43.76 -43.06
C SER A 69 -9.80 -42.26 -42.83
N CYS A 70 -9.81 -41.44 -43.89
CA CYS A 70 -9.66 -39.99 -43.79
C CYS A 70 -10.83 -39.33 -43.04
N VAL A 71 -12.06 -39.78 -43.27
CA VAL A 71 -13.24 -39.28 -42.56
C VAL A 71 -13.16 -39.64 -41.07
N ILE A 72 -12.76 -40.88 -40.74
CA ILE A 72 -12.58 -41.33 -39.36
C ILE A 72 -11.49 -40.53 -38.64
N LEU A 73 -10.33 -40.31 -39.28
CA LEU A 73 -9.24 -39.53 -38.70
C LEU A 73 -9.64 -38.07 -38.45
N SER A 74 -10.41 -37.45 -39.34
CA SER A 74 -10.95 -36.09 -39.16
C SER A 74 -11.92 -36.01 -37.98
N LEU A 75 -12.81 -37.00 -37.84
CA LEU A 75 -13.73 -37.10 -36.70
C LEU A 75 -12.97 -37.30 -35.38
N VAL A 76 -11.94 -38.13 -35.35
CA VAL A 76 -11.11 -38.32 -34.16
C VAL A 76 -10.34 -37.03 -33.81
N ALA A 77 -9.75 -36.35 -34.79
CA ALA A 77 -9.03 -35.10 -34.57
C ALA A 77 -9.94 -33.98 -34.05
N THR A 78 -11.17 -33.89 -34.56
CA THR A 78 -12.17 -32.93 -34.05
C THR A 78 -12.63 -33.29 -32.63
N LEU A 79 -12.86 -34.57 -32.32
CA LEU A 79 -13.17 -35.02 -30.95
C LEU A 79 -12.03 -34.73 -29.97
N ILE A 80 -10.78 -34.99 -30.36
CA ILE A 80 -9.60 -34.64 -29.56
C ILE A 80 -9.50 -33.12 -29.41
N GLY A 81 -9.70 -32.35 -30.48
CA GLY A 81 -9.69 -30.89 -30.45
C GLY A 81 -10.76 -30.31 -29.52
N VAL A 82 -11.98 -30.85 -29.56
CA VAL A 82 -13.08 -30.49 -28.65
C VAL A 82 -12.73 -30.88 -27.22
N SER A 83 -12.23 -32.09 -27.00
CA SER A 83 -11.81 -32.57 -25.67
C SER A 83 -10.71 -31.70 -25.07
N VAL A 84 -9.64 -31.40 -25.81
CA VAL A 84 -8.55 -30.50 -25.39
C VAL A 84 -9.09 -29.09 -25.13
N SER A 85 -10.03 -28.60 -25.94
CA SER A 85 -10.65 -27.29 -25.73
C SER A 85 -11.52 -27.24 -24.47
N VAL A 86 -12.27 -28.31 -24.18
CA VAL A 86 -13.06 -28.47 -22.95
C VAL A 86 -12.14 -28.59 -21.74
N LEU A 87 -11.09 -29.42 -21.82
CA LEU A 87 -10.05 -29.54 -20.80
C LEU A 87 -9.39 -28.18 -20.53
N ARG A 88 -8.97 -27.44 -21.55
CA ARG A 88 -8.41 -26.08 -21.39
C ARG A 88 -9.39 -25.10 -20.74
N ARG A 89 -10.69 -25.21 -21.01
CA ARG A 89 -11.72 -24.38 -20.36
C ARG A 89 -11.90 -24.75 -18.89
N LEU A 90 -11.87 -26.03 -18.55
CA LEU A 90 -12.05 -26.54 -17.18
C LEU A 90 -10.81 -26.35 -16.31
N TYR A 91 -9.61 -26.52 -16.87
CA TYR A 91 -8.32 -26.45 -16.17
C TYR A 91 -7.66 -25.05 -16.20
N LYS A 92 -8.37 -24.01 -16.65
CA LYS A 92 -7.82 -22.64 -16.58
C LYS A 92 -7.50 -22.31 -15.11
N ALA A 93 -6.24 -21.94 -14.85
CA ALA A 93 -5.77 -21.65 -13.50
C ALA A 93 -6.63 -20.57 -12.83
N PRO A 94 -6.89 -20.69 -11.52
CA PRO A 94 -7.62 -19.65 -10.78
C PRO A 94 -6.89 -18.29 -10.86
N PRO A 95 -7.61 -17.16 -10.76
CA PRO A 95 -6.99 -15.85 -10.77
C PRO A 95 -6.04 -15.69 -9.59
N ASN A 96 -4.92 -15.00 -9.80
CA ASN A 96 -3.98 -14.68 -8.73
C ASN A 96 -4.46 -13.43 -8.00
N VAL A 97 -4.66 -13.54 -6.69
CA VAL A 97 -5.15 -12.48 -5.80
C VAL A 97 -4.03 -12.10 -4.83
N SER A 98 -3.57 -10.84 -4.89
CA SER A 98 -2.52 -10.31 -4.01
C SER A 98 -2.98 -10.16 -2.56
N LEU A 99 -2.04 -10.00 -1.64
CA LEU A 99 -2.33 -9.50 -0.30
C LEU A 99 -2.98 -8.10 -0.38
N ILE A 100 -3.77 -7.76 0.63
CA ILE A 100 -4.37 -6.43 0.76
C ILE A 100 -3.29 -5.46 1.23
N THR A 101 -3.19 -4.30 0.59
CA THR A 101 -2.22 -3.25 0.92
C THR A 101 -2.92 -1.90 1.05
N PRO A 102 -2.42 -0.97 1.89
CA PRO A 102 -1.39 -1.16 2.90
C PRO A 102 -1.94 -1.88 4.15
N ASN A 103 -1.05 -2.51 4.93
CA ASN A 103 -1.38 -3.07 6.24
C ASN A 103 -1.29 -2.03 7.38
N ILE A 104 -0.56 -0.94 7.15
CA ILE A 104 -0.41 0.18 8.09
C ILE A 104 -1.20 1.38 7.55
N VAL A 105 -2.00 2.01 8.41
CA VAL A 105 -2.87 3.14 8.06
C VAL A 105 -2.72 4.24 9.11
N HIS A 106 -2.70 5.50 8.67
CA HIS A 106 -2.72 6.64 9.58
C HIS A 106 -4.15 6.99 10.00
N ALA A 107 -4.37 7.19 11.29
CA ALA A 107 -5.70 7.48 11.81
C ALA A 107 -6.30 8.75 11.20
N ASN A 108 -7.61 8.74 10.94
CA ASN A 108 -8.40 9.83 10.39
C ASN A 108 -7.90 10.38 9.04
N LYS A 109 -7.10 9.59 8.30
CA LYS A 109 -6.66 9.90 6.94
C LYS A 109 -7.32 8.97 5.93
N PRO A 110 -7.91 9.50 4.84
CA PRO A 110 -8.53 8.68 3.82
C PRO A 110 -7.47 7.78 3.17
N THR A 111 -7.68 6.46 3.28
CA THR A 111 -6.76 5.44 2.79
C THR A 111 -7.51 4.43 1.93
N ARG A 112 -6.83 3.84 0.95
CA ARG A 112 -7.42 2.90 -0.01
C ARG A 112 -6.81 1.52 0.21
N LEU A 113 -7.58 0.62 0.84
CA LEU A 113 -7.20 -0.79 0.91
C LEU A 113 -7.40 -1.41 -0.46
N GLN A 114 -6.36 -2.02 -1.02
CA GLN A 114 -6.40 -2.55 -2.38
C GLN A 114 -5.95 -4.01 -2.44
N CYS A 115 -6.65 -4.77 -3.28
CA CYS A 115 -6.36 -6.14 -3.62
C CYS A 115 -6.26 -6.26 -5.16
N VAL A 116 -5.13 -6.75 -5.65
CA VAL A 116 -4.85 -6.87 -7.09
C VAL A 116 -5.15 -8.29 -7.56
N ILE A 117 -6.01 -8.39 -8.56
CA ILE A 117 -6.48 -9.63 -9.15
C ILE A 117 -5.94 -9.72 -10.59
N ARG A 118 -5.14 -10.74 -10.88
CA ARG A 118 -4.51 -10.97 -12.19
C ARG A 118 -5.01 -12.26 -12.85
N GLY A 119 -5.09 -12.26 -14.18
CA GLY A 119 -5.35 -13.48 -14.97
C GLY A 119 -6.80 -13.72 -15.40
N GLU A 120 -7.71 -12.76 -15.20
CA GLU A 120 -9.12 -12.89 -15.59
C GLU A 120 -9.60 -11.70 -16.44
N THR A 121 -10.54 -11.95 -17.34
CA THR A 121 -11.10 -10.95 -18.26
C THR A 121 -12.61 -10.80 -18.03
N ARG A 122 -12.96 -9.98 -17.02
CA ARG A 122 -14.26 -9.35 -16.67
C ARG A 122 -15.55 -10.18 -16.50
N ARG A 123 -15.85 -11.24 -17.26
CA ARG A 123 -17.27 -11.66 -17.41
C ARG A 123 -17.89 -12.46 -16.24
N ALA A 124 -17.14 -12.81 -15.20
CA ALA A 124 -17.67 -13.57 -14.06
C ALA A 124 -16.95 -13.29 -12.72
N LEU A 125 -16.42 -12.08 -12.53
CA LEU A 125 -15.72 -11.71 -11.29
C LEU A 125 -16.70 -10.99 -10.34
N ARG A 126 -16.90 -11.54 -9.14
CA ARG A 126 -17.60 -10.85 -8.05
C ARG A 126 -16.60 -10.66 -6.91
N VAL A 127 -16.50 -9.45 -6.38
CA VAL A 127 -15.63 -9.15 -5.25
C VAL A 127 -16.51 -8.68 -4.09
N LYS A 128 -16.23 -9.19 -2.90
CA LYS A 128 -16.84 -8.77 -1.65
C LYS A 128 -15.78 -8.34 -0.66
N TRP A 129 -16.12 -7.34 0.16
CA TRP A 129 -15.29 -6.89 1.26
C TRP A 129 -16.02 -7.14 2.58
N ILE A 130 -15.33 -7.77 3.53
CA ILE A 130 -15.85 -8.10 4.85
C ILE A 130 -14.91 -7.51 5.87
N GLN A 131 -15.45 -6.81 6.87
CA GLN A 131 -14.70 -6.34 8.03
C GLN A 131 -15.07 -7.19 9.23
N SER A 132 -14.08 -7.74 9.92
CA SER A 132 -14.27 -8.46 11.18
C SER A 132 -13.66 -7.63 12.31
N ARG A 133 -14.47 -7.30 13.31
CA ARG A 133 -14.00 -6.56 14.49
C ARG A 133 -13.26 -7.50 15.42
N THR A 134 -12.02 -7.15 15.77
CA THR A 134 -11.29 -7.87 16.81
C THR A 134 -11.71 -7.26 18.14
N THR A 135 -12.57 -7.94 18.90
CA THR A 135 -12.90 -7.53 20.27
C THR A 135 -11.67 -7.73 21.16
N ALA A 136 -10.82 -6.69 21.25
CA ALA A 136 -9.76 -6.64 22.25
C ALA A 136 -10.41 -6.56 23.64
N GLY A 137 -10.12 -7.54 24.49
CA GLY A 137 -10.88 -7.84 25.70
C GLY A 137 -11.09 -6.67 26.67
N SER A 138 -12.36 -6.39 26.96
CA SER A 138 -12.78 -5.90 28.26
C SER A 138 -13.41 -7.07 29.02
N ASN A 139 -12.73 -7.55 30.07
CA ASN A 139 -13.35 -8.40 31.09
C ASN A 139 -14.30 -7.55 31.93
N ASP A 140 -15.45 -7.19 31.39
CA ASP A 140 -16.56 -6.71 32.19
C ASP A 140 -17.78 -7.55 31.84
N TRP A 141 -18.05 -8.52 32.71
CA TRP A 141 -19.19 -9.41 32.61
C TRP A 141 -20.45 -8.62 32.94
N LEU A 142 -21.26 -8.32 31.94
CA LEU A 142 -22.69 -8.13 32.11
C LEU A 142 -23.41 -8.74 30.91
N GLU A 143 -24.20 -9.76 31.24
CA GLU A 143 -25.04 -10.54 30.35
C GLU A 143 -26.06 -9.65 29.62
N SER A 144 -26.06 -9.71 28.29
CA SER A 144 -27.29 -9.76 27.49
C SER A 144 -26.97 -10.27 26.07
N ASP A 145 -27.20 -11.56 25.90
CA ASP A 145 -27.89 -12.18 24.76
C ASP A 145 -27.93 -11.42 23.42
N SER A 146 -27.13 -11.86 22.43
CA SER A 146 -27.55 -12.15 21.05
C SER A 146 -26.38 -12.33 20.06
N LEU A 147 -26.58 -13.29 19.16
CA LEU A 147 -25.70 -13.82 18.12
C LEU A 147 -25.28 -12.78 17.05
N PHE A 148 -24.30 -11.92 17.32
CA PHE A 148 -23.66 -11.13 16.27
C PHE A 148 -22.33 -11.77 15.84
N SER A 149 -22.35 -12.52 14.75
CA SER A 149 -21.15 -12.66 13.91
C SER A 149 -20.73 -11.25 13.48
N GLY A 150 -19.69 -10.69 14.11
CA GLY A 150 -19.24 -9.29 13.98
C GLY A 150 -18.59 -8.94 12.63
N ASP A 151 -19.08 -9.56 11.56
CA ASP A 151 -18.62 -9.42 10.17
C ASP A 151 -19.56 -8.46 9.42
N GLU A 152 -19.04 -7.31 9.02
CA GLU A 152 -19.76 -6.25 8.31
C GLU A 152 -19.44 -6.30 6.80
N ASP A 153 -20.47 -6.31 5.93
CA ASP A 153 -20.30 -6.32 4.47
C ASP A 153 -20.12 -4.89 3.92
N LEU A 154 -18.89 -4.58 3.50
CA LEU A 154 -18.49 -3.28 2.97
C LEU A 154 -18.47 -3.23 1.43
N SER A 155 -19.06 -4.22 0.77
CA SER A 155 -19.01 -4.30 -0.70
C SER A 155 -19.69 -3.13 -1.42
N HIS A 156 -20.60 -2.42 -0.74
CA HIS A 156 -21.33 -1.27 -1.30
C HIS A 156 -20.48 0.01 -1.41
N THR A 157 -19.45 0.17 -0.58
CA THR A 157 -18.50 1.30 -0.66
C THR A 157 -17.28 0.96 -1.51
N ALA A 158 -17.04 -0.32 -1.78
CA ALA A 158 -15.92 -0.78 -2.58
C ALA A 158 -16.12 -0.51 -4.07
N SER A 159 -15.02 -0.28 -4.78
CA SER A 159 -14.98 -0.15 -6.23
C SER A 159 -14.06 -1.18 -6.86
N LEU A 160 -14.34 -1.53 -8.12
CA LEU A 160 -13.53 -2.44 -8.91
C LEU A 160 -12.96 -1.70 -10.11
N GLU A 161 -11.71 -1.28 -9.99
CA GLU A 161 -10.97 -0.63 -11.06
C GLU A 161 -10.36 -1.70 -11.98
N THR A 162 -10.29 -1.42 -13.29
CA THR A 162 -9.74 -2.38 -14.25
C THR A 162 -8.77 -1.69 -15.18
N ASP A 163 -7.54 -2.20 -15.20
CA ASP A 163 -6.45 -1.73 -16.03
C ASP A 163 -5.99 -2.88 -16.94
N GLY A 164 -6.61 -2.98 -18.11
CA GLY A 164 -6.32 -3.99 -19.13
C GLY A 164 -6.46 -5.44 -18.64
N LYS A 165 -5.33 -6.03 -18.19
CA LYS A 165 -5.21 -7.44 -17.75
C LYS A 165 -5.27 -7.63 -16.23
N LYS A 166 -5.38 -6.56 -15.44
CA LYS A 166 -5.50 -6.62 -13.97
C LYS A 166 -6.78 -5.91 -13.50
N HIS A 167 -7.39 -6.46 -12.46
CA HIS A 167 -8.48 -5.83 -11.71
C HIS A 167 -7.95 -5.42 -10.34
N ILE A 168 -8.34 -4.26 -9.85
CA ILE A 168 -7.96 -3.75 -8.54
C ILE A 168 -9.25 -3.52 -7.77
N ALA A 169 -9.48 -4.35 -6.75
CA ALA A 169 -10.56 -4.14 -5.81
C ALA A 169 -10.09 -3.13 -4.77
N VAL A 170 -10.81 -2.02 -4.64
CA VAL A 170 -10.45 -0.88 -3.79
C VAL A 170 -11.56 -0.69 -2.76
N LEU A 171 -11.18 -0.65 -1.48
CA LEU A 171 -12.04 -0.27 -0.38
C LEU A 171 -11.53 1.04 0.22
N PRO A 172 -12.23 2.18 0.02
CA PRO A 172 -11.91 3.43 0.68
C PRO A 172 -12.28 3.34 2.16
N VAL A 173 -11.33 3.68 3.05
CA VAL A 173 -11.51 3.67 4.50
C VAL A 173 -10.96 4.96 5.12
N CYS A 174 -11.53 5.37 6.25
CA CYS A 174 -11.00 6.43 7.10
C CYS A 174 -11.08 5.93 8.54
N LEU A 175 -10.00 5.31 9.01
CA LEU A 175 -10.00 4.52 10.25
C LEU A 175 -9.59 5.36 11.45
N SER A 176 -10.21 5.09 12.58
CA SER A 176 -9.84 5.66 13.89
C SER A 176 -9.00 4.68 14.71
N ILE A 177 -8.42 5.15 15.83
CA ILE A 177 -7.62 4.32 16.76
C ILE A 177 -8.44 3.15 17.33
N LYS A 178 -9.76 3.32 17.47
CA LYS A 178 -10.67 2.28 17.98
C LYS A 178 -10.79 1.08 17.03
N GLU A 179 -10.43 1.28 15.78
CA GLU A 179 -10.46 0.27 14.72
C GLU A 179 -9.08 -0.35 14.49
N ASP A 180 -8.09 -0.06 15.35
CA ASP A 180 -6.80 -0.74 15.34
C ASP A 180 -6.99 -2.26 15.48
N LYS A 181 -6.19 -3.02 14.73
CA LYS A 181 -6.25 -4.49 14.65
C LYS A 181 -7.57 -5.04 14.11
N ASN A 182 -8.41 -4.22 13.47
CA ASN A 182 -9.52 -4.72 12.68
C ASN A 182 -9.01 -5.53 11.50
N LYS A 183 -9.76 -6.58 11.16
CA LYS A 183 -9.44 -7.46 10.04
C LYS A 183 -10.31 -7.11 8.85
N TYR A 184 -9.69 -7.06 7.67
CA TYR A 184 -10.38 -6.85 6.41
C TYR A 184 -10.12 -8.02 5.49
N GLN A 185 -11.19 -8.56 4.93
CA GLN A 185 -11.15 -9.69 4.02
C GLN A 185 -11.68 -9.29 2.64
N CYS A 186 -10.87 -9.49 1.62
CA CYS A 186 -11.28 -9.37 0.23
C CYS A 186 -11.60 -10.77 -0.30
N VAL A 187 -12.86 -11.03 -0.62
CA VAL A 187 -13.37 -12.31 -1.11
C VAL A 187 -13.67 -12.19 -2.61
N VAL A 188 -12.91 -12.92 -3.42
CA VAL A 188 -13.02 -12.91 -4.88
C VAL A 188 -13.66 -14.21 -5.34
N GLN A 189 -14.85 -14.11 -5.93
CA GLN A 189 -15.58 -15.23 -6.51
C GLN A 189 -15.44 -15.20 -8.04
N CYS A 190 -14.95 -16.30 -8.62
CA CYS A 190 -14.74 -16.44 -10.05
C CYS A 190 -15.04 -17.87 -10.50
N ARG A 191 -15.99 -18.03 -11.44
CA ARG A 191 -16.35 -19.34 -12.04
C ARG A 191 -16.65 -20.44 -11.00
N GLY A 192 -17.33 -20.10 -9.92
CA GLY A 192 -17.65 -21.02 -8.82
C GLY A 192 -16.51 -21.28 -7.82
N LYS A 193 -15.31 -20.73 -8.04
CA LYS A 193 -14.20 -20.75 -7.08
C LYS A 193 -14.20 -19.47 -6.25
N THR A 194 -13.87 -19.59 -4.97
CA THR A 194 -13.75 -18.46 -4.04
C THR A 194 -12.32 -18.37 -3.52
N ILE A 195 -11.74 -17.19 -3.59
CA ILE A 195 -10.38 -16.90 -3.09
C ILE A 195 -10.50 -15.72 -2.12
N SER A 196 -10.14 -15.92 -0.87
CA SER A 196 -10.12 -14.86 0.14
C SER A 196 -8.69 -14.45 0.49
N ARG A 197 -8.52 -13.17 0.79
CA ARG A 197 -7.30 -12.59 1.35
C ARG A 197 -7.69 -11.75 2.55
N GLU A 198 -6.98 -11.94 3.66
CA GLU A 198 -7.19 -11.22 4.91
C GLU A 198 -5.98 -10.33 5.20
N VAL A 199 -6.22 -9.16 5.79
CA VAL A 199 -5.20 -8.31 6.39
C VAL A 199 -5.70 -7.82 7.74
N THR A 200 -4.81 -7.76 8.72
CA THR A 200 -5.06 -7.04 9.98
C THR A 200 -4.46 -5.65 9.82
N VAL A 201 -5.30 -4.61 9.90
CA VAL A 201 -4.85 -3.23 9.75
C VAL A 201 -4.27 -2.73 11.07
N GLN A 202 -3.10 -2.11 10.99
CA GLN A 202 -2.44 -1.43 12.10
C GLN A 202 -2.65 0.07 11.93
N VAL A 203 -3.40 0.67 12.85
CA VAL A 203 -3.66 2.10 12.87
C VAL A 203 -2.53 2.78 13.65
N GLN A 204 -2.02 3.87 13.09
CA GLN A 204 -0.91 4.62 13.67
C GLN A 204 -1.20 6.12 13.69
N VAL A 205 -0.71 6.79 14.73
CA VAL A 205 -0.75 8.24 14.87
C VAL A 205 0.67 8.74 15.09
N GLU A 206 1.05 9.72 14.27
CA GLU A 206 2.32 10.41 14.45
C GLU A 206 2.22 11.41 15.60
N PRO A 207 3.23 11.50 16.49
CA PRO A 207 3.25 12.50 17.54
C PRO A 207 3.00 13.91 16.99
N THR A 208 2.11 14.67 17.63
CA THR A 208 1.80 16.04 17.22
C THR A 208 2.78 17.06 17.79
N LEU A 209 3.46 16.71 18.89
CA LEU A 209 4.51 17.52 19.50
C LEU A 209 5.77 16.68 19.67
N LEU A 210 6.90 17.24 19.22
CA LEU A 210 8.25 16.69 19.37
C LEU A 210 9.19 17.87 19.67
N GLN A 211 9.49 18.11 20.95
CA GLN A 211 10.27 19.28 21.36
C GLN A 211 11.12 19.00 22.60
N ILE A 212 12.32 19.60 22.65
CA ILE A 212 13.14 19.67 23.85
C ILE A 212 13.02 21.06 24.47
N SER A 213 12.83 21.14 25.78
CA SER A 213 12.89 22.38 26.56
C SER A 213 13.93 22.31 27.68
N SER A 214 14.42 23.48 28.11
CA SER A 214 15.42 23.62 29.17
C SER A 214 14.84 24.26 30.43
N ILE A 215 15.27 23.77 31.60
CA ILE A 215 14.96 24.38 32.90
C ILE A 215 16.28 24.56 33.67
N PRO A 216 16.71 25.80 33.96
CA PRO A 216 16.10 27.08 33.57
C PRO A 216 16.18 27.35 32.05
N GLN A 217 15.35 28.27 31.54
CA GLN A 217 15.31 28.63 30.11
C GLN A 217 16.58 29.32 29.61
N ILE A 218 17.28 30.01 30.52
CA ILE A 218 18.60 30.59 30.28
C ILE A 218 19.57 29.87 31.21
N PRO A 219 20.23 28.82 30.72
CA PRO A 219 21.18 28.05 31.49
C PRO A 219 22.37 28.92 31.91
N ARG A 220 22.99 28.60 33.05
CA ARG A 220 24.22 29.25 33.52
C ARG A 220 25.29 28.20 33.81
N VAL A 221 26.54 28.55 33.51
CA VAL A 221 27.70 27.69 33.80
C VAL A 221 27.75 27.39 35.30
N GLU A 222 28.16 26.17 35.63
CA GLU A 222 28.25 25.62 36.99
C GLU A 222 26.91 25.53 37.72
N LYS A 223 25.79 25.62 37.00
CA LYS A 223 24.44 25.41 37.53
C LYS A 223 23.80 24.19 36.91
N ARG A 224 22.84 23.61 37.65
CA ARG A 224 22.05 22.47 37.20
C ARG A 224 21.17 22.90 36.03
N LEU A 225 21.22 22.12 34.96
CA LEU A 225 20.39 22.23 33.78
C LEU A 225 19.59 20.94 33.61
N VAL A 226 18.29 21.07 33.41
CA VAL A 226 17.40 19.95 33.08
C VAL A 226 16.90 20.14 31.67
N LEU A 227 17.12 19.15 30.80
CA LEU A 227 16.51 19.10 29.48
C LEU A 227 15.35 18.10 29.48
N CYS A 228 14.23 18.47 28.88
CA CYS A 228 13.02 17.66 28.83
C CYS A 228 12.58 17.48 27.37
N CYS A 229 12.63 16.25 26.87
CA CYS A 229 12.11 15.88 25.56
C CYS A 229 10.65 15.44 25.71
N ARG A 230 9.72 16.19 25.12
CA ARG A 230 8.27 15.93 25.15
C ARG A 230 7.81 15.35 23.82
N VAL A 231 7.08 14.25 23.91
CA VAL A 231 6.47 13.55 22.77
C VAL A 231 4.99 13.35 23.10
N GLU A 232 4.10 13.98 22.34
CA GLU A 232 2.66 13.99 22.67
C GLU A 232 1.77 13.49 21.54
N ASN A 233 0.64 12.90 21.94
CA ASN A 233 -0.48 12.52 21.07
C ASN A 233 -0.12 11.50 19.98
N PHE A 234 0.55 10.41 20.35
CA PHE A 234 0.95 9.34 19.44
C PHE A 234 0.23 8.01 19.71
N TYR A 235 0.30 7.11 18.75
CA TYR A 235 -0.22 5.74 18.85
C TYR A 235 0.50 4.84 17.83
N PRO A 236 0.92 3.61 18.18
CA PRO A 236 0.72 2.85 19.42
C PRO A 236 1.52 3.37 20.64
N PRO A 237 1.31 2.84 21.86
CA PRO A 237 2.07 3.28 23.06
C PRO A 237 3.57 2.95 23.03
N ASP A 238 3.99 2.00 22.20
CA ASP A 238 5.39 1.56 22.12
C ASP A 238 6.26 2.66 21.49
N VAL A 239 7.12 3.26 22.31
CA VAL A 239 8.04 4.35 21.93
C VAL A 239 9.35 4.20 22.67
N ASP A 240 10.46 4.54 22.02
CA ASP A 240 11.79 4.54 22.63
C ASP A 240 12.49 5.89 22.39
N LEU A 241 13.20 6.37 23.42
CA LEU A 241 13.81 7.70 23.46
C LEU A 241 15.27 7.58 23.85
N VAL A 242 16.16 8.02 22.97
CA VAL A 242 17.61 7.96 23.17
C VAL A 242 18.22 9.35 23.03
N TRP A 243 19.05 9.74 23.99
CA TRP A 243 19.74 11.02 23.97
C TRP A 243 21.16 10.90 23.41
N PHE A 244 21.55 11.90 22.64
CA PHE A 244 22.87 12.07 22.05
C PHE A 244 23.40 13.46 22.34
N ARG A 245 24.73 13.54 22.50
CA ARG A 245 25.50 14.78 22.58
C ARG A 245 26.32 14.93 21.31
N SER A 246 26.43 16.13 20.76
CA SER A 246 27.05 16.37 19.44
C SER A 246 28.54 16.04 19.36
N ASP A 247 29.24 15.99 20.48
CA ASP A 247 30.67 15.62 20.58
C ASP A 247 30.91 14.12 20.82
N GLY A 248 29.83 13.33 20.97
CA GLY A 248 29.90 11.89 21.15
C GLY A 248 30.12 11.44 22.61
N GLU A 249 30.10 12.34 23.59
CA GLU A 249 30.15 11.93 25.01
C GLU A 249 28.86 11.19 25.41
N GLN A 250 29.00 10.19 26.29
CA GLN A 250 27.86 9.42 26.77
C GLN A 250 27.00 10.27 27.73
N VAL A 251 25.77 10.56 27.34
CA VAL A 251 24.80 11.24 28.20
C VAL A 251 24.30 10.28 29.28
N ARG A 252 24.37 10.70 30.55
CA ARG A 252 23.65 10.00 31.64
C ARG A 252 22.16 10.25 31.49
N THR A 253 21.44 9.26 30.96
CA THR A 253 19.99 9.31 30.77
C THR A 253 19.26 8.80 32.01
N PHE A 254 18.25 9.53 32.47
CA PHE A 254 17.28 9.06 33.47
C PHE A 254 16.12 8.33 32.76
N PRO A 255 15.38 7.43 33.45
CA PRO A 255 14.22 6.78 32.85
C PRO A 255 13.22 7.83 32.34
N TYR A 256 12.66 7.59 31.15
CA TYR A 256 11.56 8.39 30.63
C TYR A 256 10.27 8.05 31.39
N PHE A 257 9.39 9.04 31.50
CA PHE A 257 8.14 8.97 32.24
C PHE A 257 6.99 8.79 31.24
N GLY A 258 6.24 7.70 31.38
CA GLY A 258 5.11 7.33 30.51
C GLY A 258 5.30 5.94 29.87
N PRO A 259 4.57 5.62 28.80
CA PRO A 259 3.56 6.46 28.14
C PRO A 259 2.31 6.65 29.01
N PHE A 260 1.85 7.90 29.13
CA PHE A 260 0.60 8.24 29.79
C PHE A 260 -0.54 8.28 28.77
N SER A 261 -1.66 7.63 29.06
CA SER A 261 -2.85 7.77 28.22
C SER A 261 -3.41 9.19 28.38
N ALA A 262 -3.41 9.94 27.28
CA ALA A 262 -4.14 11.18 27.14
C ALA A 262 -5.63 10.88 26.81
N GLN A 263 -6.42 11.94 26.60
CA GLN A 263 -7.77 11.80 26.05
C GLN A 263 -7.71 11.14 24.66
N ASN A 264 -8.79 10.46 24.26
CA ASN A 264 -8.94 9.81 22.94
C ASN A 264 -8.01 8.62 22.64
N HIS A 265 -7.55 7.88 23.65
CA HIS A 265 -6.67 6.70 23.50
C HIS A 265 -5.30 6.99 22.86
N LEU A 266 -4.88 8.25 22.87
CA LEU A 266 -3.54 8.67 22.48
C LEU A 266 -2.60 8.61 23.67
N TYR A 267 -1.31 8.51 23.40
CA TYR A 267 -0.27 8.45 24.41
C TYR A 267 0.66 9.66 24.34
N SER A 268 1.21 10.01 25.50
CA SER A 268 2.25 11.04 25.64
C SER A 268 3.34 10.54 26.58
N VAL A 269 4.59 10.86 26.28
CA VAL A 269 5.77 10.48 27.07
C VAL A 269 6.73 11.66 27.16
N TRP A 270 7.50 11.72 28.24
CA TRP A 270 8.55 12.72 28.39
C TRP A 270 9.82 12.11 28.99
N SER A 271 10.96 12.45 28.43
CA SER A 271 12.28 12.04 28.93
C SER A 271 13.01 13.25 29.50
N LYS A 272 13.57 13.10 30.71
CA LYS A 272 14.40 14.14 31.33
C LYS A 272 15.86 13.69 31.35
N MET A 273 16.76 14.61 31.06
CA MET A 273 18.17 14.50 31.42
C MET A 273 18.51 15.64 32.36
N GLU A 274 19.43 15.39 33.28
CA GLU A 274 19.97 16.42 34.15
C GLU A 274 21.49 16.42 34.04
N LEU A 275 22.05 17.61 33.94
CA LEU A 275 23.49 17.81 33.94
C LEU A 275 23.86 19.05 34.76
N LEU A 276 25.12 19.12 35.15
CA LEU A 276 25.74 20.34 35.64
C LEU A 276 26.40 21.00 34.43
N MET A 277 25.97 22.20 34.05
CA MET A 277 26.47 22.84 32.82
C MET A 277 27.95 23.21 32.98
N ALA A 278 28.80 22.66 32.12
CA ALA A 278 30.21 23.02 32.00
C ALA A 278 30.41 24.10 30.92
N THR A 279 31.57 24.74 30.91
CA THR A 279 31.93 25.73 29.89
C THR A 279 31.97 25.15 28.48
N GLU A 280 32.33 23.87 28.36
CA GLU A 280 32.32 23.14 27.08
C GLU A 280 30.91 22.92 26.54
N ASP A 281 29.89 22.86 27.40
CA ASP A 281 28.51 22.59 26.98
C ASP A 281 27.86 23.80 26.25
N GLU A 282 28.42 25.01 26.35
CA GLU A 282 27.84 26.22 25.72
C GLU A 282 27.67 26.09 24.20
N ASN A 283 28.50 25.27 23.54
CA ASN A 283 28.46 25.05 22.10
C ASN A 283 27.96 23.65 21.72
N VAL A 284 27.42 22.91 22.68
CA VAL A 284 26.97 21.53 22.50
C VAL A 284 25.49 21.49 22.09
N CYS A 285 25.19 20.61 21.14
CA CYS A 285 23.83 20.28 20.73
C CYS A 285 23.42 18.94 21.37
N TYR A 286 22.26 18.94 22.02
CA TYR A 286 21.64 17.73 22.55
C TYR A 286 20.54 17.26 21.63
N THR A 287 20.59 15.99 21.23
CA THR A 287 19.58 15.39 20.35
C THR A 287 18.82 14.29 21.09
N CYS A 288 17.51 14.39 21.14
CA CYS A 288 16.60 13.34 21.56
C CYS A 288 16.10 12.62 20.29
N ARG A 289 16.54 11.39 20.08
CA ARG A 289 16.02 10.52 19.04
C ARG A 289 14.81 9.77 19.56
N VAL A 290 13.69 9.94 18.87
CA VAL A 290 12.43 9.28 19.19
C VAL A 290 12.17 8.20 18.15
N TYR A 291 12.13 6.95 18.58
CA TYR A 291 11.74 5.81 17.75
C TYR A 291 10.26 5.52 17.94
N HIS A 292 9.53 5.46 16.83
CA HIS A 292 8.11 5.15 16.83
C HIS A 292 7.69 4.59 15.47
N THR A 293 6.80 3.59 15.47
CA THR A 293 6.46 2.85 14.26
C THR A 293 5.68 3.67 13.23
N SER A 294 5.11 4.82 13.63
CA SER A 294 4.39 5.73 12.73
C SER A 294 5.28 6.66 11.91
N PHE A 295 6.58 6.69 12.18
CA PHE A 295 7.53 7.43 11.36
C PHE A 295 7.83 6.68 10.04
N SER A 296 8.28 7.43 9.03
CA SER A 296 8.65 6.91 7.70
C SER A 296 9.88 5.99 7.76
N GLU A 297 10.44 5.58 6.61
CA GLU A 297 11.43 4.49 6.44
C GLU A 297 12.55 4.34 7.49
N ARG A 298 12.95 5.42 8.17
CA ARG A 298 13.97 5.39 9.23
C ARG A 298 13.45 4.86 10.58
N GLY A 299 12.15 4.91 10.84
CA GLY A 299 11.52 4.51 12.11
C GLY A 299 11.80 5.45 13.30
N TYR A 300 12.44 6.59 13.06
CA TYR A 300 12.76 7.59 14.09
C TYR A 300 12.74 9.03 13.57
N LYS A 301 12.63 9.97 14.50
CA LYS A 301 12.88 11.40 14.30
C LYS A 301 13.82 11.94 15.37
N ASP A 302 14.68 12.86 14.95
CA ASP A 302 15.63 13.55 15.83
C ASP A 302 15.09 14.92 16.18
N VAL A 303 15.07 15.23 17.47
CA VAL A 303 14.76 16.56 18.01
C VAL A 303 16.04 17.09 18.62
N SER A 304 16.47 18.28 18.21
CA SER A 304 17.73 18.85 18.66
C SER A 304 17.51 20.13 19.47
N TYR A 305 18.39 20.36 20.44
CA TYR A 305 18.40 21.53 21.30
C TYR A 305 19.83 22.05 21.45
N ASN A 306 20.03 23.30 21.05
CA ASN A 306 21.27 24.02 21.28
C ASN A 306 21.16 24.80 22.58
N ILE A 307 22.17 24.71 23.44
CA ILE A 307 22.20 25.50 24.67
C ILE A 307 22.18 26.99 24.30
N ASN A 308 21.25 27.74 24.93
CA ASN A 308 21.13 29.16 24.74
C ASN A 308 21.34 29.92 26.05
N THR A 309 22.57 30.33 26.31
CA THR A 309 22.93 31.11 27.51
C THR A 309 22.63 32.61 27.39
N GLN A 310 22.36 33.10 26.18
CA GLN A 310 22.13 34.53 25.91
C GLN A 310 20.64 34.90 25.88
N GLY A 311 19.77 33.91 25.74
CA GLY A 311 18.33 34.10 25.57
C GLY A 311 17.93 34.25 24.09
N SER A 312 16.64 34.42 23.85
CA SER A 312 16.05 34.56 22.52
C SER A 312 15.59 36.01 22.33
N ALA A 313 16.05 36.66 21.27
CA ALA A 313 15.56 37.97 20.89
C ALA A 313 14.11 37.87 20.40
N PRO A 314 13.28 38.92 20.60
CA PRO A 314 11.92 38.94 20.09
C PRO A 314 11.88 38.93 18.56
N GLU A 315 10.83 38.37 17.99
CA GLU A 315 10.42 38.63 16.61
C GLU A 315 9.20 39.55 16.58
N LEU A 316 9.21 40.58 15.73
CA LEU A 316 8.10 41.53 15.63
C LEU A 316 7.22 41.30 14.40
N THR A 317 5.91 41.15 14.62
CA THR A 317 4.93 41.21 13.52
C THR A 317 4.76 42.64 12.99
N TYR A 318 4.22 42.78 11.77
CA TYR A 318 3.81 44.09 11.27
C TYR A 318 2.75 44.75 12.15
N ILE A 319 2.85 46.07 12.30
CA ILE A 319 1.83 46.87 12.97
C ILE A 319 0.53 46.84 12.15
N LYS A 320 -0.57 46.54 12.82
CA LYS A 320 -1.94 46.55 12.27
C LYS A 320 -2.75 47.67 12.91
N CYS A 321 -3.74 48.17 12.18
CA CYS A 321 -4.67 49.20 12.64
C CYS A 321 -6.07 48.62 12.80
N GLU A 322 -6.72 48.91 13.91
CA GLU A 322 -8.10 48.57 14.17
C GLU A 322 -8.94 49.84 14.43
N PRO A 323 -9.95 50.13 13.59
CA PRO A 323 -10.30 49.41 12.37
C PRO A 323 -9.24 49.54 11.26
N ASN A 324 -9.22 48.59 10.31
CA ASN A 324 -8.26 48.59 9.19
C ASN A 324 -8.26 49.89 8.37
N VAL A 325 -9.41 50.58 8.34
CA VAL A 325 -9.56 51.92 7.79
C VAL A 325 -10.02 52.84 8.93
N PRO A 326 -9.09 53.61 9.54
CA PRO A 326 -9.43 54.50 10.64
C PRO A 326 -10.30 55.67 10.15
N LEU A 327 -11.25 56.07 10.99
CA LEU A 327 -12.15 57.20 10.73
C LEU A 327 -11.58 58.47 11.36
N LEU A 328 -11.73 59.61 10.68
CA LEU A 328 -11.35 60.92 11.22
C LEU A 328 -12.10 61.20 12.52
N ASN A 329 -11.39 61.69 13.55
CA ASN A 329 -11.94 62.03 14.87
C ASN A 329 -12.64 60.86 15.59
N LYS A 330 -12.30 59.60 15.27
CA LYS A 330 -12.77 58.41 15.98
C LYS A 330 -11.60 57.56 16.43
N GLU A 331 -11.71 57.00 17.63
CA GLU A 331 -10.67 56.16 18.21
C GLU A 331 -10.27 55.01 17.27
N CYS A 332 -8.97 54.82 17.11
CA CYS A 332 -8.38 53.65 16.48
C CYS A 332 -7.21 53.13 17.33
N THR A 333 -6.81 51.90 17.07
CA THR A 333 -5.74 51.22 17.81
C THR A 333 -4.73 50.64 16.84
N LEU A 334 -3.46 51.06 16.95
CA LEU A 334 -2.35 50.33 16.35
C LEU A 334 -1.91 49.23 17.30
N HIS A 335 -1.57 48.07 16.78
CA HIS A 335 -1.03 46.99 17.59
C HIS A 335 -0.04 46.13 16.82
N LEU A 336 0.88 45.50 17.54
CA LEU A 336 1.72 44.43 17.03
C LEU A 336 1.88 43.35 18.09
N PHE A 337 2.28 42.17 17.64
CA PHE A 337 2.68 41.05 18.47
C PHE A 337 4.21 40.94 18.51
N ILE A 338 4.72 40.71 19.72
CA ILE A 338 6.14 40.52 20.06
C ILE A 338 6.27 39.05 20.45
N GLU A 339 6.97 38.27 19.63
CA GLU A 339 6.99 36.81 19.68
C GLU A 339 8.30 36.26 20.25
N ASP A 340 8.18 35.16 20.99
CA ASP A 340 9.25 34.20 21.28
C ASP A 340 10.54 34.77 21.88
N PHE A 341 10.42 35.73 22.80
CA PHE A 341 11.57 36.30 23.52
C PHE A 341 11.83 35.64 24.87
N CYS A 342 13.10 35.61 25.28
CA CYS A 342 13.52 35.15 26.61
C CYS A 342 14.86 35.81 26.96
N PRO A 343 15.01 36.49 28.12
CA PRO A 343 14.14 36.49 29.30
C PRO A 343 12.90 37.36 29.13
N GLU A 344 11.99 37.33 30.12
CA GLU A 344 10.70 38.04 30.11
C GLU A 344 10.81 39.57 29.95
N GLY A 345 11.92 40.18 30.35
CA GLY A 345 12.06 41.64 30.37
C GLY A 345 12.19 42.25 28.99
N VAL A 346 11.17 43.00 28.55
CA VAL A 346 11.17 43.82 27.32
C VAL A 346 10.82 45.27 27.62
N THR A 347 11.39 46.20 26.87
CA THR A 347 11.01 47.62 26.86
C THR A 347 10.40 47.95 25.51
N VAL A 348 9.23 48.59 25.49
CA VAL A 348 8.52 48.93 24.25
C VAL A 348 8.26 50.43 24.22
N THR A 349 8.66 51.08 23.13
CA THR A 349 8.49 52.52 22.90
C THR A 349 7.75 52.76 21.59
N TRP A 350 6.71 53.59 21.63
CA TRP A 350 6.02 54.06 20.44
C TRP A 350 6.42 55.49 20.11
N THR A 351 6.61 55.77 18.83
CA THR A 351 6.91 57.12 18.33
C THR A 351 5.98 57.49 17.19
N LYS A 352 5.66 58.78 17.06
CA LYS A 352 4.98 59.39 15.92
C LYS A 352 5.91 60.39 15.27
N ASN A 353 6.27 60.17 14.01
CA ASN A 353 7.21 61.00 13.26
C ASN A 353 8.56 61.21 13.98
N GLY A 354 8.98 60.24 14.80
CA GLY A 354 10.21 60.29 15.58
C GLY A 354 10.06 60.84 17.01
N GLU A 355 8.92 61.42 17.37
CA GLU A 355 8.64 61.89 18.73
C GLU A 355 7.98 60.79 19.55
N GLU A 356 8.45 60.60 20.79
CA GLU A 356 7.96 59.56 21.70
C GLU A 356 6.53 59.85 22.19
N LEU A 357 5.70 58.81 22.15
CA LEU A 357 4.32 58.84 22.61
C LEU A 357 4.22 58.25 24.01
N LEU A 358 3.84 59.08 24.98
CA LEU A 358 3.66 58.66 26.38
C LEU A 358 2.21 58.28 26.71
N SER A 359 1.24 58.70 25.90
CA SER A 359 -0.19 58.47 26.11
C SER A 359 -0.75 57.42 25.15
N GLY A 360 -1.71 56.62 25.62
CA GLY A 360 -2.43 55.66 24.77
C GLY A 360 -1.68 54.34 24.52
N VAL A 361 -0.43 54.24 24.98
CA VAL A 361 0.35 53.00 24.93
C VAL A 361 -0.12 52.04 26.02
N PHE A 362 -0.39 50.80 25.63
CA PHE A 362 -0.78 49.72 26.54
C PHE A 362 -0.14 48.41 26.10
N ASN A 363 0.39 47.66 27.06
CA ASN A 363 1.11 46.41 26.82
C ASN A 363 0.47 45.29 27.64
N THR A 364 0.30 44.10 27.05
CA THR A 364 -0.14 42.93 27.83
C THR A 364 1.02 42.39 28.67
N PRO A 365 0.75 41.75 29.82
CA PRO A 365 1.77 40.94 30.48
C PRO A 365 2.36 39.89 29.51
N PRO A 366 3.68 39.64 29.54
CA PRO A 366 4.28 38.53 28.80
C PRO A 366 3.66 37.18 29.20
N SER A 367 3.31 36.39 28.19
CA SER A 367 2.73 35.06 28.38
C SER A 367 3.73 33.99 27.97
N LEU A 368 3.95 32.99 28.83
CA LEU A 368 4.88 31.90 28.59
C LEU A 368 4.25 30.86 27.65
N SER A 369 4.88 30.61 26.51
CA SER A 369 4.49 29.61 25.52
C SER A 369 5.08 28.24 25.84
N ILE A 370 4.57 27.19 25.18
CA ILE A 370 5.02 25.80 25.34
C ILE A 370 6.49 25.61 24.94
N ASN A 371 7.01 26.47 24.06
CA ASN A 371 8.40 26.49 23.65
C ASN A 371 9.35 27.05 24.72
N GLY A 372 8.83 27.58 25.83
CA GLY A 372 9.63 28.17 26.91
C GLY A 372 9.98 29.64 26.70
N CYS A 373 9.48 30.28 25.63
CA CYS A 373 9.65 31.70 25.37
C CYS A 373 8.38 32.49 25.71
N TYR A 374 8.56 33.79 25.91
CA TYR A 374 7.49 34.72 26.22
C TYR A 374 7.01 35.43 24.96
N SER A 375 5.71 35.74 24.91
CA SER A 375 5.11 36.57 23.86
C SER A 375 4.11 37.56 24.45
N MET A 376 3.95 38.72 23.83
CA MET A 376 3.01 39.77 24.28
C MET A 376 2.55 40.67 23.14
N PHE A 377 1.45 41.39 23.36
CA PHE A 377 0.99 42.46 22.48
C PHE A 377 1.36 43.83 23.02
N SER A 378 1.67 44.73 22.09
CA SER A 378 1.74 46.17 22.36
C SER A 378 0.68 46.90 21.54
N PHE A 379 -0.02 47.83 22.18
CA PHE A 379 -1.11 48.62 21.63
C PHE A 379 -0.80 50.11 21.77
N LEU A 380 -1.22 50.88 20.78
CA LEU A 380 -1.27 52.33 20.80
C LEU A 380 -2.67 52.78 20.39
N LYS A 381 -3.43 53.29 21.34
CA LYS A 381 -4.78 53.81 21.16
C LYS A 381 -4.75 55.34 21.07
N PHE A 382 -5.37 55.89 20.03
CA PHE A 382 -5.44 57.34 19.81
C PHE A 382 -6.62 57.72 18.91
N ILE A 383 -6.91 59.01 18.82
CA ILE A 383 -7.94 59.59 17.96
C ILE A 383 -7.22 60.35 16.84
N PRO A 384 -7.27 59.89 15.57
CA PRO A 384 -6.56 60.51 14.48
C PRO A 384 -7.24 61.80 14.00
N THR A 385 -6.44 62.83 13.73
CA THR A 385 -6.84 64.11 13.13
C THR A 385 -6.35 64.23 11.69
N GLU A 386 -6.73 65.29 10.98
CA GLU A 386 -6.27 65.53 9.61
C GLU A 386 -4.73 65.65 9.50
N GLU A 387 -4.08 66.18 10.55
CA GLU A 387 -2.62 66.30 10.64
C GLU A 387 -1.90 64.94 10.75
N ASP A 388 -2.63 63.89 11.16
CA ASP A 388 -2.07 62.54 11.28
C ASP A 388 -2.01 61.82 9.94
N GLN A 389 -2.64 62.36 8.90
CA GLN A 389 -2.62 61.74 7.58
C GLN A 389 -1.19 61.76 7.01
N GLY A 390 -0.66 60.57 6.73
CA GLY A 390 0.73 60.36 6.33
C GLY A 390 1.71 60.23 7.50
N ALA A 391 1.26 60.37 8.75
CA ALA A 391 2.12 60.20 9.91
C ALA A 391 2.68 58.78 10.00
N LYS A 392 3.96 58.67 10.35
CA LYS A 392 4.68 57.42 10.56
C LYS A 392 4.70 57.09 12.04
N PHE A 393 4.04 56.00 12.41
CA PHE A 393 4.09 55.41 13.74
C PHE A 393 5.16 54.32 13.75
N THR A 394 6.05 54.33 14.74
CA THR A 394 7.09 53.30 14.89
C THR A 394 7.06 52.73 16.29
N CYS A 395 6.98 51.41 16.38
CA CYS A 395 7.18 50.67 17.62
C CYS A 395 8.60 50.14 17.65
N LYS A 396 9.35 50.51 18.69
CA LYS A 396 10.71 50.04 18.97
C LYS A 396 10.67 49.14 20.18
N VAL A 397 11.24 47.95 20.05
CA VAL A 397 11.35 46.96 21.12
C VAL A 397 12.81 46.81 21.50
N ILE A 398 13.07 46.84 22.81
CA ILE A 398 14.39 46.62 23.39
C ILE A 398 14.33 45.40 24.31
N HIS A 399 15.23 44.45 24.07
CA HIS A 399 15.35 43.20 24.79
C HIS A 399 16.83 42.84 25.00
N SER A 400 17.15 42.12 26.08
CA SER A 400 18.56 41.84 26.43
C SER A 400 19.27 40.86 25.49
N ALA A 401 18.53 40.03 24.75
CA ALA A 401 19.09 39.02 23.86
C ALA A 401 19.23 39.49 22.40
N GLN A 402 18.80 40.71 22.07
CA GLN A 402 18.93 41.26 20.73
C GLN A 402 20.33 41.85 20.49
N LYS A 403 20.78 41.84 19.23
CA LYS A 403 21.98 42.60 18.82
C LYS A 403 21.58 44.07 18.62
N GLU A 404 22.36 45.01 19.13
CA GLU A 404 22.08 46.43 18.93
C GLU A 404 22.20 46.82 17.44
N PRO A 405 21.34 47.74 16.94
CA PRO A 405 20.24 48.43 17.63
C PRO A 405 18.95 47.59 17.71
N GLY A 406 18.11 47.86 18.71
CA GLY A 406 16.88 47.08 18.95
C GLY A 406 15.89 47.04 17.77
N GLU A 407 15.00 46.04 17.78
CA GLU A 407 14.12 45.78 16.64
C GLU A 407 12.97 46.80 16.56
N GLU A 408 12.61 47.23 15.34
CA GLU A 408 11.51 48.17 15.13
C GLU A 408 10.58 47.76 13.97
N ARG A 409 9.34 48.23 14.07
CA ARG A 409 8.33 48.14 13.00
C ARG A 409 7.67 49.49 12.83
N SER A 410 7.37 49.84 11.59
CA SER A 410 6.71 51.11 11.26
C SER A 410 5.40 50.90 10.52
N TYR A 411 4.47 51.81 10.74
CA TYR A 411 3.17 51.91 10.09
C TYR A 411 2.93 53.35 9.63
N VAL A 412 2.45 53.52 8.40
CA VAL A 412 2.10 54.84 7.86
C VAL A 412 0.58 54.94 7.79
N LEU A 413 0.02 55.94 8.47
CA LEU A 413 -1.41 56.21 8.47
C LEU A 413 -1.82 56.81 7.12
N LYS A 414 -2.39 56.00 6.21
CA LYS A 414 -2.60 56.42 4.82
C LYS A 414 -3.72 57.46 4.64
N ALA A 415 -4.96 57.03 4.71
CA ALA A 415 -6.12 57.86 4.45
C ALA A 415 -7.16 57.62 5.55
N LEU A 416 -7.67 58.71 6.10
CA LEU A 416 -8.75 58.70 7.07
C LEU A 416 -10.07 58.76 6.33
N GLN A 417 -11.01 57.90 6.70
CA GLN A 417 -12.38 58.03 6.23
C GLN A 417 -13.09 59.11 7.03
N VAL A 418 -13.70 60.07 6.36
CA VAL A 418 -14.59 61.02 7.01
C VAL A 418 -15.81 60.23 7.49
N PRO A 419 -16.22 60.34 8.77
CA PRO A 419 -17.47 59.74 9.22
C PRO A 419 -18.59 60.22 8.31
N ASN A 420 -19.32 59.30 7.67
CA ASN A 420 -20.52 59.65 6.91
C ASN A 420 -21.50 60.33 7.87
N GLY A 421 -21.59 61.66 7.81
CA GLY A 421 -22.53 62.48 8.57
C GLY A 421 -23.65 62.95 7.66
N CYS A 422 -24.89 62.67 8.07
CA CYS A 422 -26.12 63.31 7.59
C CYS A 422 -26.09 64.83 7.74
#